data_AF-A0A1V3XR80-F1
#
_entry.id   AF-A0A1V3XR80-F1
#
_cell.length_a   1.000
_cell.length_b   1.000
_cell.length_c   1.000
_cell.angle_alpha   90.00
_cell.angle_beta   90.00
_cell.angle_gamma   90.00
#
_symmetry.space_group_name_H-M   'P 1'
#
loop_
_entity.id
_entity.type
_entity.pdbx_description
1 polymer ?
#
loop_
_entity_poly.entity_id
_entity_poly.type
_entity_poly.pdbx_seq_one_letter_code
_entity_poly.pdbx_strand_id
1 'polypeptide(L)' 'MGDDAVHLELATTTIGLTPTAKEVTAITRSFSVAGDELSHSLRMAAVGQPLQHHVAALLHRQC' A
#
# COMPACT_ATOMS: atom_id res chain seq x y z
N MET A 1 3.83 17.49 -22.96
CA MET A 1 3.18 16.18 -23.17
C MET A 1 3.29 15.48 -21.83
N GLY A 2 2.19 15.37 -21.11
CA GLY A 2 2.18 14.87 -19.73
C GLY A 2 2.51 13.39 -19.74
N ASP A 3 3.40 12.99 -18.83
CA ASP A 3 3.60 11.59 -18.52
C ASP A 3 2.33 11.12 -17.81
N ASP A 4 1.52 10.30 -18.48
CA ASP A 4 0.26 9.82 -17.91
C ASP A 4 0.61 8.86 -16.76
N ALA A 5 0.48 9.37 -15.54
CA ALA A 5 0.72 8.60 -14.34
C ALA A 5 -0.41 7.57 -14.14
N VAL A 6 -0.03 6.33 -13.89
CA VAL A 6 -0.98 5.27 -13.53
C VAL A 6 -1.16 5.28 -12.01
N HIS A 7 -2.41 5.42 -11.56
CA HIS A 7 -2.78 5.42 -10.15
C HIS A 7 -3.63 4.19 -9.82
N LEU A 8 -3.27 3.51 -8.73
CA LEU A 8 -4.05 2.38 -8.21
C LEU A 8 -4.35 2.60 -6.72
N GLU A 9 -5.63 2.55 -6.38
CA GLU A 9 -6.12 2.57 -5.01
C GLU A 9 -6.77 1.23 -4.69
N LEU A 10 -6.26 0.55 -3.67
CA LEU A 10 -6.72 -0.77 -3.27
C LEU A 10 -7.03 -0.81 -1.78
N ALA A 11 -8.09 -1.54 -1.44
CA ALA A 11 -8.47 -1.84 -0.06
C ALA A 11 -8.72 -3.34 0.08
N THR A 12 -8.33 -3.91 1.21
CA THR A 12 -8.59 -5.33 1.52
C THR A 12 -10.08 -5.58 1.69
N THR A 13 -10.62 -6.54 0.94
CA THR A 13 -11.97 -7.08 1.16
C THR A 13 -11.98 -8.25 2.15
N THR A 14 -10.84 -8.91 2.33
CA THR A 14 -10.67 -10.03 3.26
C THR A 14 -9.23 -10.06 3.78
N ILE A 15 -9.07 -10.33 5.07
CA ILE A 15 -7.78 -10.58 5.72
C ILE A 15 -7.90 -11.91 6.47
N GLY A 16 -7.03 -12.87 6.12
CA GLY A 16 -6.89 -14.13 6.83
C GLY A 16 -5.72 -14.07 7.83
N LEU A 17 -5.92 -14.58 9.03
CA LEU A 17 -4.91 -14.63 10.09
C LEU A 17 -4.69 -16.08 10.53
N THR A 18 -3.43 -16.51 10.61
CA THR A 18 -3.08 -17.75 11.32
C THR A 18 -3.26 -17.57 12.84
N PRO A 19 -3.40 -18.65 13.64
CA PRO A 19 -3.69 -18.54 15.07
C PRO A 19 -2.74 -17.66 15.89
N THR A 20 -1.48 -17.51 15.46
CA THR A 20 -0.46 -16.70 16.16
C THR A 20 -0.08 -15.42 15.43
N ALA A 21 -0.78 -15.05 14.34
CA ALA A 21 -0.49 -13.81 13.61
C ALA A 21 -0.88 -12.59 14.45
N LYS A 22 -0.16 -11.46 14.26
CA LYS A 22 -0.62 -10.18 14.81
C LYS A 22 -1.95 -9.80 14.18
N GLU A 23 -2.84 -9.24 14.99
CA GLU A 23 -4.13 -8.75 14.52
C GLU A 23 -3.92 -7.60 13.53
N VAL A 24 -4.47 -7.79 12.33
CA VAL A 24 -4.58 -6.79 11.27
C VAL A 24 -6.00 -6.85 10.74
N THR A 25 -6.68 -5.72 10.73
CA THR A 25 -8.12 -5.63 10.41
C THR A 25 -8.38 -4.86 9.12
N ALA A 26 -7.46 -4.02 8.65
CA ALA A 26 -7.59 -3.34 7.36
C ALA A 26 -6.22 -2.94 6.79
N ILE A 27 -6.07 -3.05 5.46
CA ILE A 27 -4.97 -2.45 4.71
C ILE A 27 -5.52 -1.68 3.51
N THR A 28 -4.98 -0.48 3.29
CA THR A 28 -5.13 0.25 2.02
C THR A 28 -3.76 0.48 1.38
N ARG A 29 -3.71 0.44 0.05
CA ARG A 29 -2.48 0.68 -0.72
C ARG A 29 -2.77 1.66 -1.84
N SER A 30 -1.90 2.65 -1.95
CA SER A 30 -1.92 3.64 -3.03
C SER A 30 -0.62 3.50 -3.81
N PHE A 31 -0.71 3.31 -5.12
CA PHE A 31 0.43 3.24 -6.03
C PHE A 31 0.33 4.35 -7.06
N SER A 32 1.46 4.97 -7.38
CA SER A 32 1.62 5.89 -8.50
C SER A 32 2.83 5.48 -9.31
N VAL A 33 2.64 5.23 -10.60
CA VAL A 33 3.71 4.93 -11.55
C VAL A 33 3.77 6.05 -12.58
N ALA A 34 4.92 6.72 -12.65
CA ALA A 34 5.21 7.76 -13.65
C ALA A 34 6.61 7.49 -14.21
N GLY A 35 6.73 7.29 -15.51
CA GLY A 35 7.97 6.89 -16.18
C GLY A 35 8.61 5.65 -15.54
N ASP A 36 9.81 5.85 -14.98
CA ASP A 36 10.60 4.81 -14.31
C ASP A 36 10.48 4.82 -12.78
N GLU A 37 9.64 5.68 -12.21
CA GLU A 37 9.39 5.76 -10.78
C GLU A 37 8.07 5.10 -10.40
N LEU A 38 8.12 4.30 -9.33
CA LEU A 38 6.95 3.79 -8.63
C LEU A 38 7.00 4.29 -7.18
N SER A 39 6.03 5.11 -6.80
CA SER A 39 5.78 5.44 -5.40
C SER A 39 4.63 4.61 -4.85
N HIS A 40 4.76 4.18 -3.60
CA HIS A 40 3.72 3.43 -2.91
C HIS A 40 3.61 3.87 -1.46
N SER A 41 2.37 3.98 -0.97
CA SER A 41 2.07 4.13 0.44
C SER A 41 1.08 3.07 0.91
N LEU A 42 1.28 2.59 2.13
CA LEU A 42 0.43 1.61 2.79
C LEU A 42 -0.06 2.18 4.11
N ARG A 43 -1.37 2.08 4.32
CA ARG A 43 -2.01 2.35 5.61
C ARG A 43 -2.54 1.05 6.18
N MET A 44 -2.43 0.88 7.49
CA MET A 44 -2.80 -0.34 8.18
C MET A 44 -3.54 -0.02 9.47
N ALA A 45 -4.68 -0.67 9.68
CA ALA A 45 -5.34 -0.79 10.97
C ALA A 45 -4.94 -2.16 11.55
N ALA A 46 -4.30 -2.15 12.69
CA ALA A 46 -3.72 -3.34 13.30
C ALA A 46 -3.44 -3.10 14.77
N VAL A 47 -3.41 -4.20 15.54
CA VAL A 47 -3.07 -4.23 16.96
C VAL A 47 -3.83 -3.18 17.78
N GLY A 48 -5.13 -3.07 17.52
CA GLY A 48 -6.04 -2.13 18.18
C GLY A 48 -5.91 -0.65 17.77
N GLN A 49 -5.07 -0.34 16.77
CA GLN A 49 -4.93 1.01 16.23
C GLN A 49 -5.81 1.25 14.99
N PRO A 50 -6.37 2.47 14.82
CA PRO A 50 -7.13 2.82 13.62
C PRO A 50 -6.22 2.85 12.37
N LEU A 51 -6.86 2.89 11.19
CA LEU A 51 -6.17 2.93 9.89
C LEU A 51 -5.23 4.15 9.80
N GLN A 52 -3.93 3.90 9.87
CA GLN A 52 -2.90 4.93 9.85
C GLN A 52 -1.76 4.58 8.92
N HIS A 53 -0.95 5.57 8.57
CA HIS A 53 0.24 5.34 7.76
C HIS A 53 1.15 4.30 8.43
N HIS A 54 1.61 3.31 7.66
CA HIS A 54 2.54 2.30 8.14
C HIS A 54 3.87 2.35 7.40
N VAL A 55 3.84 2.34 6.06
CA VAL A 55 5.05 2.34 5.22
C VAL A 55 4.82 3.17 3.95
N ALA A 56 5.87 3.82 3.46
CA ALA A 56 5.97 4.32 2.09
C ALA A 56 7.33 3.98 1.49
N ALA A 57 7.39 3.90 0.16
CA ALA A 57 8.62 3.66 -0.59
C ALA A 57 8.56 4.33 -1.98
N LEU A 58 9.74 4.61 -2.52
CA LEU A 58 9.98 4.99 -3.91
C LEU A 58 10.91 3.93 -4.52
N LEU A 59 10.54 3.41 -5.68
CA LEU A 59 11.32 2.43 -6.42
C LEU A 59 11.59 2.93 -7.84
N HIS A 60 12.76 2.61 -8.37
CA HIS A 60 13.16 2.93 -9.73
C HIS A 60 13.25 1.67 -10.58
N ARG A 61 12.77 1.75 -11.82
CA ARG A 61 12.90 0.68 -12.82
C ARG A 61 14.37 0.35 -13.03
N GLN A 62 14.71 -0.94 -12.98
CA GLN A 62 16.05 -1.41 -13.27
C GLN A 62 16.18 -1.66 -14.77
N CYS A 63 17.29 -1.22 -15.35
CA CYS A 63 17.63 -1.39 -16.77
C CYS A 63 17.95 -2.84 -17.13
#